data_AF-A0AA88F6L4-F1
#
_entry.id   AF-A0AA88F6L4-F1
#
_cell.length_a   1.000
_cell.length_b   1.000
_cell.length_c   1.000
_cell.angle_alpha   90.00
_cell.angle_beta   90.00
_cell.angle_gamma   90.00
#
_symmetry.space_group_name_H-M   'P 1'
#
loop_
_entity.id
_entity.type
_entity.pdbx_description
1 polymer ?
#
loop_
_entity_poly.entity_id
_entity_poly.type
_entity_poly.pdbx_seq_one_letter_code
_entity_poly.pdbx_strand_id
1 'polypeptide(L)'
;MSLARRAAKRDASEPEIVTALEQCGFSVFRLNEPCDLLVGFRGKNYLVECKTNGTAYGKDLNSNQQAFNDFWRGGKMVRIGSALEAQDWAISIASKAAA
;
A
#
# COMPACT_ATOMS: atom_id res chain seq x y z
N MET A 1 26.39 2.63 -17.92
CA MET A 1 25.38 1.84 -17.18
C MET A 1 24.06 1.94 -17.91
N SER A 2 23.51 0.82 -18.36
CA SER A 2 22.23 0.78 -19.08
C SER A 2 21.10 1.17 -18.14
N LEU A 3 20.47 2.31 -18.38
CA LEU A 3 19.18 2.69 -17.80
C LEU A 3 18.21 1.54 -18.07
N ALA A 4 17.87 0.76 -17.05
CA ALA A 4 16.78 -0.20 -17.13
C ALA A 4 15.48 0.58 -17.37
N ARG A 5 15.15 0.79 -18.65
CA ARG A 5 13.94 1.46 -19.15
C ARG A 5 12.67 0.62 -18.95
N ARG A 6 12.63 -0.24 -17.93
CA ARG A 6 11.45 -1.04 -17.61
C ARG A 6 10.94 -0.57 -16.26
N ALA A 7 9.82 0.13 -16.27
CA ALA A 7 9.03 0.35 -15.06
C ALA A 7 8.85 -1.01 -14.36
N ALA A 8 9.12 -1.06 -13.06
CA ALA A 8 8.89 -2.26 -12.27
C ALA A 8 7.45 -2.73 -12.52
N LYS A 9 7.29 -4.04 -12.76
CA LYS A 9 5.96 -4.61 -12.99
C LYS A 9 5.15 -4.42 -11.72
N ARG A 10 4.02 -3.72 -11.82
CA ARG A 10 3.07 -3.53 -10.71
C ARG A 10 2.49 -4.88 -10.25
N ASP A 11 2.19 -4.95 -8.97
CA ASP A 11 1.57 -6.14 -8.39
C ASP A 11 0.17 -6.36 -8.98
N ALA A 12 -0.21 -7.63 -9.18
CA ALA A 12 -1.47 -7.97 -9.82
C ALA A 12 -2.70 -7.57 -8.97
N SER A 13 -2.53 -7.46 -7.65
CA SER A 13 -3.58 -7.05 -6.71
C SER A 13 -3.76 -5.54 -6.62
N GLU A 14 -2.82 -4.73 -7.14
CA GLU A 14 -2.90 -3.26 -7.02
C GLU A 14 -4.21 -2.67 -7.57
N PRO A 15 -4.72 -3.03 -8.77
CA PRO A 15 -5.93 -2.41 -9.31
C PRO A 15 -7.18 -2.65 -8.46
N GLU A 16 -7.33 -3.87 -7.91
CA GLU A 16 -8.48 -4.22 -7.07
C GLU A 16 -8.40 -3.56 -5.68
N ILE A 17 -7.20 -3.44 -5.11
CA ILE A 17 -6.95 -2.73 -3.86
C ILE A 17 -7.29 -1.23 -4.01
N VAL A 18 -6.81 -0.60 -5.09
CA VAL A 18 -7.10 0.82 -5.36
C VAL A 18 -8.61 1.04 -5.46
N THR A 19 -9.30 0.22 -6.25
CA THR A 19 -10.75 0.32 -6.44
C THR A 19 -11.50 0.18 -5.11
N ALA A 20 -11.11 -0.80 -4.28
CA ALA A 20 -11.74 -1.03 -2.98
C ALA A 20 -11.54 0.16 -2.02
N LEU A 21 -10.32 0.71 -1.94
CA LEU A 21 -10.02 1.86 -1.08
C LEU A 21 -10.78 3.12 -1.52
N GLU A 22 -10.82 3.38 -2.82
CA GLU A 22 -11.56 4.52 -3.39
C GLU A 22 -13.07 4.42 -3.10
N GLN A 23 -13.65 3.22 -3.23
CA GLN A 23 -15.05 2.96 -2.87
C GLN A 23 -15.34 3.18 -1.38
N CYS A 24 -14.35 2.97 -0.50
CA CYS A 24 -14.44 3.29 0.92
C CYS A 24 -14.21 4.78 1.25
N GLY A 25 -14.03 5.64 0.23
CA GLY A 25 -13.86 7.08 0.40
C GLY A 25 -12.42 7.53 0.68
N PHE A 26 -11.43 6.68 0.42
CA PHE A 26 -10.03 7.04 0.49
C PHE A 26 -9.59 7.70 -0.82
N SER A 27 -8.71 8.68 -0.75
CA SER A 27 -7.99 9.16 -1.93
C SER A 27 -6.75 8.30 -2.14
N VAL A 28 -6.52 7.79 -3.35
CA VAL A 28 -5.41 6.90 -3.64
C VAL A 28 -4.52 7.48 -4.73
N PHE A 29 -3.22 7.58 -4.46
CA PHE A 29 -2.22 8.01 -5.42
C PHE A 29 -1.18 6.90 -5.61
N ARG A 30 -1.00 6.46 -6.86
CA ARG A 30 -0.04 5.41 -7.20
C ARG A 30 1.38 5.96 -7.27
N LEU A 31 2.28 5.31 -6.55
CA LEU A 31 3.71 5.56 -6.50
C LEU A 31 4.46 4.41 -7.20
N ASN A 32 5.78 4.54 -7.26
CA ASN A 32 6.68 3.48 -7.75
C ASN A 32 7.69 3.08 -6.67
N GLU A 33 8.23 4.06 -5.93
CA GLU A 33 9.06 3.90 -4.74
C GLU A 33 8.71 5.06 -3.78
N PRO A 34 8.80 4.88 -2.46
CA PRO A 34 9.29 3.71 -1.72
C PRO A 34 8.24 2.61 -1.49
N CYS A 35 6.97 2.88 -1.78
CA CYS A 35 5.84 1.96 -1.68
C CYS A 35 4.92 2.12 -2.91
N ASP A 36 3.95 1.23 -3.08
CA ASP A 36 3.05 1.26 -4.25
C ASP A 36 2.02 2.38 -4.21
N LEU A 37 1.46 2.71 -3.03
CA LEU A 37 0.35 3.64 -2.91
C LEU A 37 0.56 4.64 -1.77
N LEU A 38 0.27 5.92 -2.03
CA LEU A 38 0.03 6.95 -1.02
C LEU A 38 -1.48 7.13 -0.90
N VAL A 39 -2.00 6.90 0.29
CA VAL A 39 -3.43 6.87 0.56
C VAL A 39 -3.79 7.95 1.57
N GLY A 40 -4.82 8.76 1.28
CA GLY A 40 -5.32 9.81 2.15
C GLY A 40 -6.73 9.51 2.65
N PHE A 41 -6.98 9.71 3.95
CA PHE A 41 -8.32 9.63 4.53
C PHE A 41 -8.45 10.50 5.78
N ARG A 42 -9.49 11.34 5.82
CA ARG A 42 -9.83 12.23 6.95
C ARG A 42 -8.62 12.99 7.53
N GLY A 43 -7.80 13.59 6.66
CA GLY A 43 -6.64 14.39 7.05
C GLY A 43 -5.40 13.60 7.46
N LYS A 44 -5.41 12.26 7.32
CA LYS A 44 -4.24 11.40 7.57
C LYS A 44 -3.75 10.76 6.27
N ASN A 45 -2.44 10.55 6.21
CA ASN A 45 -1.77 9.89 5.10
C ASN A 45 -1.26 8.52 5.53
N TYR A 46 -1.36 7.55 4.64
CA TYR A 46 -0.98 6.16 4.83
C TYR A 46 -0.12 5.72 3.64
N LEU A 47 0.98 5.05 3.93
CA LEU A 47 1.81 4.39 2.93
C LEU A 47 1.32 2.95 2.81
N VAL A 48 0.98 2.51 1.60
CA VAL A 48 0.45 1.16 1.35
C VAL A 48 1.31 0.45 0.32
N GLU A 49 1.63 -0.80 0.62
CA GLU A 49 2.38 -1.72 -0.23
C GLU A 49 1.46 -2.88 -0.64
N CYS A 50 1.29 -3.08 -1.96
CA CYS A 50 0.41 -4.09 -2.54
C CYS A 50 1.18 -5.40 -2.76
N LYS A 51 0.71 -6.50 -2.16
CA LYS A 51 1.35 -7.81 -2.35
C LYS A 51 0.35 -8.93 -2.52
N THR A 52 0.26 -9.50 -3.72
CA THR A 52 -0.66 -10.61 -4.00
C THR A 52 -0.43 -11.78 -3.02
N ASN A 53 -1.47 -12.12 -2.25
CA ASN A 53 -1.50 -13.29 -1.37
C ASN A 53 -1.23 -14.59 -2.17
N GLY A 54 -0.31 -15.44 -1.70
CA GLY A 54 -0.01 -16.74 -2.34
C GLY A 54 1.26 -16.79 -3.20
N THR A 55 1.96 -15.69 -3.38
CA THR A 55 3.33 -15.70 -3.92
C THR A 55 4.35 -15.93 -2.80
N ALA A 56 5.48 -16.59 -3.10
CA ALA A 56 6.58 -16.79 -2.13
C ALA A 56 7.13 -15.47 -1.55
N TYR A 57 6.90 -14.35 -2.25
CA TYR A 57 7.28 -12.98 -1.88
C TYR A 57 6.18 -12.20 -1.15
N GLY A 58 5.02 -12.82 -0.92
CA GLY A 58 3.81 -12.15 -0.44
C GLY A 58 3.71 -11.93 1.07
N LYS A 59 4.63 -12.46 1.89
CA LYS A 59 4.46 -12.43 3.36
C LYS A 59 5.03 -11.18 4.03
N ASP A 60 6.25 -10.78 3.70
CA ASP A 60 6.95 -9.71 4.42
C ASP A 60 7.45 -8.60 3.48
N LEU A 61 7.68 -7.40 4.03
CA LEU A 61 8.35 -6.31 3.32
C LEU A 61 9.74 -6.77 2.85
N ASN A 62 10.15 -6.36 1.65
CA ASN A 62 11.52 -6.65 1.21
C ASN A 62 12.51 -5.81 2.02
N SER A 63 13.81 -6.13 1.94
CA SER A 63 14.85 -5.46 2.72
C SER A 63 14.89 -3.94 2.50
N ASN A 64 14.59 -3.47 1.29
CA ASN A 64 14.59 -2.03 0.96
C ASN A 64 13.37 -1.33 1.58
N GLN A 65 12.21 -1.98 1.57
CA GLN A 65 10.98 -1.50 2.20
C GLN A 65 11.11 -1.48 3.73
N GLN A 66 11.75 -2.50 4.30
CA GLN A 66 12.05 -2.53 5.73
C GLN A 66 13.01 -1.39 6.10
N ALA A 67 14.10 -1.21 5.35
CA ALA A 67 15.05 -0.12 5.57
C ALA A 67 14.37 1.26 5.45
N PHE A 68 13.50 1.45 4.46
CA PHE A 68 12.70 2.66 4.37
C PHE A 68 11.81 2.82 5.60
N ASN A 69 11.09 1.77 6.01
CA ASN A 69 10.24 1.82 7.20
C ASN A 69 11.04 2.20 8.44
N ASP A 70 12.26 1.69 8.62
CA ASP A 70 13.11 1.98 9.77
C ASP A 70 13.64 3.40 9.75
N PHE A 71 13.99 3.91 8.57
CA PHE A 71 14.40 5.30 8.36
C PHE A 71 13.23 6.29 8.53
N TRP A 72 12.03 5.91 8.07
CA TRP A 72 10.89 6.79 7.97
C TRP A 72 10.31 7.11 9.36
N ARG A 73 10.21 8.41 9.64
CA ARG A 73 9.72 8.92 10.93
C ARG A 73 8.21 9.10 10.98
N GLY A 74 7.50 8.87 9.87
CA GLY A 74 6.05 8.90 9.78
C GLY A 74 5.39 7.55 10.06
N GLY A 75 4.15 7.40 9.62
CA GLY A 75 3.44 6.12 9.70
C GLY A 75 4.16 5.02 8.92
N LYS A 76 4.22 3.81 9.49
CA LYS A 76 4.79 2.63 8.84
C LYS A 76 3.93 2.22 7.63
N MET A 77 4.57 1.65 6.62
CA MET A 77 3.86 1.05 5.48
C MET A 77 2.91 -0.05 5.95
N VAL A 78 1.70 -0.04 5.40
CA VAL A 78 0.71 -1.10 5.57
C VAL A 78 0.78 -2.00 4.35
N ARG A 79 0.94 -3.30 4.57
CA ARG A 79 0.86 -4.29 3.50
C ARG A 79 -0.60 -4.69 3.30
N ILE A 80 -1.07 -4.72 2.06
CA ILE A 80 -2.40 -5.18 1.68
C ILE A 80 -2.27 -6.10 0.47
N GLY A 81 -2.91 -7.27 0.50
CA GLY A 81 -2.75 -8.28 -0.55
C GLY A 81 -4.00 -8.70 -1.29
N SER A 82 -5.15 -8.10 -0.99
CA SER A 82 -6.40 -8.31 -1.72
C SER A 82 -7.38 -7.17 -1.52
N ALA A 83 -8.39 -7.10 -2.38
CA ALA A 83 -9.52 -6.18 -2.20
C ALA A 83 -10.25 -6.35 -0.86
N LEU A 84 -10.43 -7.59 -0.38
CA LEU A 84 -11.09 -7.86 0.91
C LEU A 84 -10.27 -7.29 2.08
N GLU A 85 -8.96 -7.55 2.09
CA GLU A 85 -8.05 -7.01 3.10
C GLU A 85 -8.03 -5.47 3.08
N ALA A 86 -8.17 -4.87 1.89
CA ALA A 86 -8.30 -3.42 1.74
C ALA A 86 -9.58 -2.87 2.38
N GLN A 87 -10.72 -3.54 2.19
CA GLN A 87 -12.00 -3.16 2.79
C GLN A 87 -11.97 -3.30 4.33
N ASP A 88 -11.46 -4.43 4.83
CA ASP A 88 -11.33 -4.66 6.27
C ASP A 88 -10.43 -3.61 6.94
N TRP A 89 -9.31 -3.28 6.29
CA TRP A 89 -8.42 -2.23 6.74
C TRP A 89 -9.11 -0.85 6.73
N ALA A 90 -9.81 -0.52 5.64
CA ALA A 90 -10.55 0.74 5.51
C ALA A 90 -11.59 0.90 6.63
N ILE A 91 -12.35 -0.15 6.94
CA ILE A 91 -13.32 -0.17 8.04
C ILE A 91 -12.63 0.05 9.40
N SER A 92 -11.48 -0.60 9.64
CA SER A 92 -10.69 -0.41 10.86
C SER A 92 -10.24 1.04 11.03
N ILE A 93 -9.73 1.67 9.96
CA ILE A 93 -9.29 3.06 9.98
C ILE A 93 -10.47 4.02 10.19
N ALA A 94 -11.59 3.80 9.49
CA ALA A 94 -12.79 4.62 9.64
C ALA A 94 -13.37 4.57 11.06
N SER A 95 -13.35 3.40 11.69
CA SER A 95 -13.83 3.19 13.06
C SER A 95 -12.93 3.88 14.09
N LYS A 96 -11.61 3.82 13.91
CA LYS A 96 -10.65 4.50 14.80
C LYS A 96 -10.68 6.02 14.68
N ALA A 97 -11.04 6.56 13.52
CA ALA A 97 -11.13 8.00 13.30
C ALA A 97 -12.41 8.63 13.90
N ALA A 98 -13.38 7.82 14.32
CA ALA A 98 -14.62 8.29 14.95
C ALA A 98 -14.55 8.34 16.49
N ALA A 99 -13.44 7.86 17.08
CA ALA A 99 -13.14 7.91 18.51
C ALA A 99 -12.14 9.04 18.81
#